data_AF-A0A1A9CAJ5-F1
#
_entry.id   AF-A0A1A9CAJ5-F1
#
_cell.length_a   1.000
_cell.length_b   1.000
_cell.length_c   1.000
_cell.angle_alpha   90.00
_cell.angle_beta   90.00
_cell.angle_gamma   90.00
#
_symmetry.space_group_name_H-M   'P 1'
#
loop_
_entity.id
_entity.type
_entity.pdbx_description
1 polymer ?
#
loop_
_entity_poly.entity_id
_entity_poly.type
_entity_poly.pdbx_seq_one_letter_code
_entity_poly.pdbx_strand_id
1 'polypeptide(L)'
;MGRRNGVRRGTARGCLLDGCLAVLVLLLVGLVGLWIWLASADDRAEAKARADMRSAVETRQGNLAGAAADGVLDDSEIARIFPLGMPAQGLVGIERQGPHLTVTAELLGVGPRALLTGTTFVTGCFAFEVALDGKSGPAVTVRELAVATEPQSACTAAEVPSTALGRARDSGAVSALPPR
;
A
#
# COMPACT_ATOMS: atom_id res chain seq x y z
N MET A 1 58.53 28.91 64.44
CA MET A 1 57.35 29.77 64.18
C MET A 1 57.34 30.09 62.68
N GLY A 2 56.29 29.93 61.87
CA GLY A 2 54.90 29.64 62.18
C GLY A 2 54.21 28.74 61.13
N ARG A 3 53.30 27.91 61.63
CA ARG A 3 52.21 27.26 60.87
C ARG A 3 51.15 28.31 60.55
N ARG A 4 50.65 28.34 59.32
CA ARG A 4 49.26 28.71 58.96
C ARG A 4 48.89 27.87 57.72
N ASN A 5 48.28 26.71 57.91
CA ASN A 5 46.82 26.46 57.91
C ASN A 5 46.15 26.94 56.61
N GLY A 6 45.75 25.97 55.80
CA GLY A 6 45.09 26.18 54.53
C GLY A 6 43.65 26.64 54.66
N VAL A 7 43.16 27.14 53.53
CA VAL A 7 41.73 27.26 53.26
C VAL A 7 41.48 26.49 51.96
N ARG A 8 41.30 25.17 52.09
CA ARG A 8 40.67 24.36 51.03
C ARG A 8 39.18 24.73 51.02
N ARG A 9 38.79 25.62 50.12
CA ARG A 9 37.38 25.90 49.82
C ARG A 9 36.78 24.70 49.08
N GLY A 10 35.97 23.93 49.81
CA GLY A 10 34.65 23.46 49.35
C GLY A 10 34.59 22.42 48.23
N THR A 11 35.13 21.22 48.44
CA THR A 11 34.93 20.03 47.59
C THR A 11 33.56 19.36 47.71
N ALA A 12 32.56 19.99 48.33
CA ALA A 12 31.24 19.38 48.56
C ALA A 12 30.15 19.87 47.59
N ARG A 13 30.38 20.97 46.86
CA ARG A 13 29.42 21.50 45.87
C ARG A 13 29.50 20.77 44.53
N GLY A 14 30.64 20.18 44.19
CA GLY A 14 30.87 19.49 42.91
C GLY A 14 30.08 18.17 42.77
N CYS A 15 30.08 17.32 43.80
CA CYS A 15 29.46 15.99 43.69
C CYS A 15 27.92 16.00 43.58
N LEU A 16 27.24 16.95 44.24
CA LEU A 16 25.79 17.11 44.12
C LEU A 16 25.39 17.70 42.75
N LEU A 17 26.22 18.60 42.20
CA LEU A 17 26.04 19.14 40.86
C LEU A 17 26.30 18.07 39.78
N ASP A 18 27.36 17.27 39.92
CA ASP A 18 27.65 16.16 39.00
C ASP A 18 26.57 15.09 39.04
N GLY A 19 26.08 14.72 40.23
CA GLY A 19 24.97 13.76 40.36
C GLY A 19 23.66 14.29 39.77
N CYS A 20 23.32 15.55 40.06
CA CYS A 20 22.14 16.20 39.49
C CYS A 20 22.23 16.33 37.97
N LEU A 21 23.39 16.72 37.45
CA LEU A 21 23.64 16.87 36.02
C LEU A 21 23.61 15.50 35.32
N ALA A 22 24.17 14.45 35.94
CA ALA A 22 24.08 13.09 35.41
C ALA A 22 22.63 12.59 35.33
N VAL A 23 21.81 12.84 36.35
CA VAL A 23 20.38 12.50 36.32
C VAL A 23 19.65 13.30 35.24
N LEU A 24 19.91 14.61 35.13
CA LEU A 24 19.31 15.45 34.09
C LEU A 24 19.71 15.00 32.68
N VAL A 25 20.96 14.61 32.46
CA VAL A 25 21.43 14.07 31.18
C VAL A 25 20.77 12.73 30.88
N LEU A 26 20.68 11.82 31.84
CA LEU A 26 19.98 10.55 31.65
C LEU A 26 18.50 10.75 31.33
N LEU A 27 17.85 11.69 32.03
CA LEU A 27 16.45 12.04 31.81
C LEU A 27 16.26 12.65 30.42
N LEU A 28 17.18 13.55 30.00
CA LEU A 28 17.18 14.13 28.66
C LEU A 28 17.37 13.06 27.58
N VAL A 29 18.34 12.15 27.74
CA VAL A 29 18.60 11.05 26.79
C VAL A 29 17.39 10.12 26.70
N GLY A 30 16.77 9.77 27.83
CA GLY A 30 15.55 8.96 27.85
C GLY A 30 14.39 9.65 27.13
N LEU A 31 14.21 10.96 27.35
CA LEU A 31 13.14 11.74 26.75
C LEU A 31 13.34 11.92 25.23
N VAL A 32 14.58 12.16 24.78
CA VAL A 32 14.94 12.22 23.35
C VAL A 32 14.78 10.86 22.69
N GLY A 33 15.24 9.78 23.33
CA GLY A 33 15.10 8.41 22.83
C GLY A 33 13.62 8.02 22.70
N LEU A 34 12.80 8.36 23.70
CA LEU A 34 11.37 8.17 23.66
C LEU A 34 10.72 8.99 22.53
N TRP A 35 11.13 10.24 22.34
CA TRP A 35 10.63 11.09 21.25
C TRP A 35 10.93 10.53 19.86
N ILE A 36 12.18 10.09 19.62
CA ILE A 36 12.57 9.47 18.34
C ILE A 36 11.80 8.16 18.14
N TRP A 37 11.61 7.39 19.20
CA TRP A 37 10.85 6.16 19.14
C TRP A 37 9.37 6.42 18.82
N LEU A 38 8.75 7.44 19.41
CA LEU A 38 7.39 7.89 19.08
C LEU A 38 7.30 8.39 17.64
N ALA A 39 8.26 9.21 17.19
CA ALA A 39 8.27 9.77 15.84
C ALA A 39 8.35 8.69 14.76
N SER A 40 9.12 7.63 15.00
CA SER A 40 9.26 6.49 14.07
C SER A 40 8.21 5.38 14.28
N ALA A 41 7.26 5.59 15.20
CA ALA A 41 6.27 4.58 15.54
C ALA A 41 5.23 4.43 14.41
N ASP A 42 4.81 5.56 13.82
CA ASP A 42 3.84 5.60 12.72
C ASP A 42 4.41 4.96 11.45
N ASP A 43 5.68 5.24 11.10
CA ASP A 43 6.35 4.62 9.95
C ASP A 43 6.37 3.08 10.05
N ARG A 44 6.60 2.54 11.25
CA ARG A 44 6.59 1.09 11.48
C ARG A 44 5.18 0.50 11.36
N ALA A 45 4.15 1.24 11.79
CA ALA A 45 2.76 0.81 11.67
C ALA A 45 2.33 0.77 10.20
N GLU A 46 2.70 1.80 9.43
CA GLU A 46 2.44 1.88 7.99
C GLU A 46 3.21 0.81 7.20
N ALA A 47 4.47 0.54 7.54
CA ALA A 47 5.24 -0.54 6.93
C ALA A 47 4.58 -1.91 7.15
N LYS A 48 4.02 -2.17 8.34
CA LYS A 48 3.26 -3.39 8.62
C LYS A 48 1.97 -3.45 7.82
N ALA A 49 1.21 -2.35 7.75
CA ALA A 49 0.00 -2.29 6.92
C ALA A 49 0.32 -2.56 5.44
N ARG A 50 1.41 -2.00 4.90
CA ARG A 50 1.87 -2.30 3.54
C ARG A 50 2.28 -3.76 3.34
N ALA A 51 2.95 -4.36 4.33
CA ALA A 51 3.31 -5.78 4.26
C ALA A 51 2.06 -6.68 4.23
N ASP A 52 1.07 -6.38 5.07
CA ASP A 52 -0.22 -7.05 5.07
C ASP A 52 -0.96 -6.91 3.72
N MET A 53 -0.98 -5.70 3.16
CA MET A 53 -1.54 -5.45 1.82
C MET A 53 -0.87 -6.31 0.74
N ARG A 54 0.47 -6.42 0.75
CA ARG A 54 1.21 -7.27 -0.20
C ARG A 54 0.87 -8.74 -0.03
N SER A 55 0.76 -9.22 1.21
CA SER A 55 0.33 -10.60 1.48
C SER A 55 -1.09 -10.86 0.98
N ALA A 56 -1.98 -9.87 1.10
CA ALA A 56 -3.33 -9.96 0.55
C ALA A 56 -3.29 -10.05 -0.99
N VAL A 57 -2.47 -9.23 -1.66
CA VAL A 57 -2.27 -9.28 -3.12
C VAL A 57 -1.84 -10.68 -3.57
N GLU A 58 -0.79 -11.25 -2.94
CA GLU A 58 -0.27 -12.58 -3.27
C GLU A 58 -1.33 -13.68 -3.07
N THR A 59 -2.11 -13.58 -1.99
CA THR A 59 -3.21 -14.52 -1.72
C THR A 59 -4.29 -14.44 -2.81
N ARG A 60 -4.67 -13.23 -3.23
CA ARG A 60 -5.68 -13.05 -4.29
C ARG A 60 -5.15 -13.51 -5.65
N GLN A 61 -3.87 -13.29 -5.94
CA GLN A 61 -3.22 -13.81 -7.13
C GLN A 61 -3.28 -15.34 -7.19
N GLY A 62 -2.95 -16.02 -6.08
CA GLY A 62 -3.04 -17.48 -5.98
C GLY A 62 -4.47 -18.00 -6.12
N ASN A 63 -5.44 -17.33 -5.49
CA ASN A 63 -6.85 -17.70 -5.60
C ASN A 63 -7.39 -17.52 -7.03
N LEU A 64 -6.98 -16.46 -7.73
CA LEU A 64 -7.31 -16.25 -9.15
C LEU A 64 -6.69 -17.33 -10.04
N ALA A 65 -5.41 -17.66 -9.82
CA ALA A 65 -4.74 -18.72 -10.58
C ALA A 65 -5.41 -20.08 -10.34
N GLY A 66 -5.82 -20.36 -9.10
CA GLY A 66 -6.56 -21.58 -8.74
C GLY A 66 -7.95 -21.64 -9.36
N ALA A 67 -8.71 -20.54 -9.31
CA ALA A 67 -10.04 -20.47 -9.94
C ALA A 67 -9.97 -20.54 -11.47
N ALA A 68 -8.92 -19.96 -12.07
CA ALA A 68 -8.68 -20.01 -13.50
C ALA A 68 -8.10 -21.36 -13.99
N ALA A 69 -7.87 -22.34 -13.11
CA ALA A 69 -7.27 -23.63 -13.47
C ALA A 69 -8.13 -24.42 -14.48
N ASP A 70 -9.44 -24.24 -14.42
CA ASP A 70 -10.40 -24.89 -15.33
C ASP A 70 -10.51 -24.16 -16.68
N GLY A 71 -9.71 -23.10 -16.90
CA GLY A 71 -9.68 -22.31 -18.13
C GLY A 71 -10.87 -21.35 -18.28
N VAL A 72 -11.78 -21.33 -17.32
CA VAL A 72 -12.92 -20.42 -17.23
C VAL A 72 -12.86 -19.77 -15.86
N LEU A 73 -13.13 -18.46 -15.81
CA LEU A 73 -13.19 -17.71 -14.57
C LEU A 73 -14.45 -16.83 -14.62
N ASP A 74 -15.40 -17.08 -13.73
CA ASP A 74 -16.69 -16.40 -13.73
C ASP A 74 -16.67 -15.12 -12.89
N ASP A 75 -17.45 -14.10 -13.28
CA ASP A 75 -17.55 -12.83 -12.54
C ASP A 75 -17.99 -13.04 -11.09
N SER A 76 -18.82 -14.06 -10.83
CA SER A 76 -19.27 -14.41 -9.49
C SER A 76 -18.16 -15.01 -8.60
N GLU A 77 -17.20 -15.71 -9.20
CA GLU A 77 -16.02 -16.24 -8.50
C GLU A 77 -15.04 -15.11 -8.22
N ILE A 78 -14.83 -14.22 -9.19
CA ILE A 78 -14.02 -13.01 -9.04
C ILE A 78 -14.58 -12.13 -7.91
N ALA A 79 -15.89 -11.88 -7.88
CA ALA A 79 -16.54 -11.12 -6.80
C ALA A 79 -16.39 -11.78 -5.42
N ARG A 80 -16.32 -13.12 -5.36
CA ARG A 80 -16.07 -13.86 -4.12
C ARG A 80 -14.62 -13.77 -3.67
N ILE A 81 -13.69 -13.69 -4.62
CA ILE A 81 -12.26 -13.44 -4.36
C ILE A 81 -12.05 -12.00 -3.90
N PHE A 82 -12.82 -11.03 -4.39
CA PHE A 82 -12.68 -9.61 -4.04
C PHE A 82 -13.96 -9.06 -3.39
N PRO A 83 -14.28 -9.47 -2.14
CA PRO A 83 -15.47 -9.00 -1.47
C PRO A 83 -15.36 -7.50 -1.17
N LEU A 84 -16.51 -6.80 -1.22
CA LEU A 84 -16.63 -5.44 -0.72
C LEU A 84 -16.32 -5.42 0.79
N GLY A 85 -15.41 -4.56 1.23
CA GLY A 85 -15.01 -4.52 2.65
C GLY A 85 -14.47 -3.17 3.08
N MET A 86 -15.24 -2.42 3.87
CA MET A 86 -14.79 -1.11 4.37
C MET A 86 -13.49 -1.24 5.17
N PRO A 87 -12.52 -0.33 5.00
CA PRO A 87 -12.55 0.88 4.16
C PRO A 87 -12.20 0.72 2.66
N ALA A 88 -11.87 -0.47 2.16
CA ALA A 88 -11.59 -0.68 0.73
C ALA A 88 -12.85 -1.01 -0.09
N GLN A 89 -12.88 -0.63 -1.36
CA GLN A 89 -14.00 -0.97 -2.23
C GLN A 89 -14.03 -2.46 -2.61
N GLY A 90 -12.90 -3.17 -2.54
CA GLY A 90 -12.81 -4.56 -3.00
C GLY A 90 -12.77 -4.59 -4.53
N LEU A 91 -13.66 -5.35 -5.18
CA LEU A 91 -13.74 -5.39 -6.64
C LEU A 91 -14.18 -4.04 -7.23
N VAL A 92 -13.41 -3.51 -8.17
CA VAL A 92 -13.71 -2.23 -8.85
C VAL A 92 -14.16 -2.46 -10.29
N GLY A 93 -13.51 -3.36 -11.01
CA GLY A 93 -13.81 -3.60 -12.41
C GLY A 93 -13.28 -4.94 -12.92
N ILE A 94 -13.93 -5.43 -13.97
CA ILE A 94 -13.55 -6.65 -14.70
C ILE A 94 -13.59 -6.28 -16.19
N GLU A 95 -12.47 -6.48 -16.88
CA GLU A 95 -12.35 -6.26 -18.32
C GLU A 95 -11.91 -7.55 -19.01
N ARG A 96 -12.65 -7.99 -20.03
CA ARG A 96 -12.34 -9.19 -20.80
C ARG A 96 -11.93 -8.82 -22.22
N GLN A 97 -10.74 -9.26 -22.62
CA GLN A 97 -10.19 -9.08 -23.97
C GLN A 97 -9.78 -10.46 -24.52
N GLY A 98 -10.76 -11.21 -25.04
CA GLY A 98 -10.53 -12.55 -25.58
C GLY A 98 -10.03 -13.53 -24.50
N PRO A 99 -8.83 -14.13 -24.63
CA PRO A 99 -8.25 -15.04 -23.63
C PRO A 99 -7.63 -14.29 -22.43
N HIS A 100 -7.59 -12.96 -22.47
CA HIS A 100 -7.06 -12.14 -21.38
C HIS A 100 -8.19 -11.52 -20.57
N LEU A 101 -8.03 -11.55 -19.26
CA LEU A 101 -8.95 -10.97 -18.29
C LEU A 101 -8.16 -10.04 -17.37
N THR A 102 -8.59 -8.80 -17.22
CA THR A 102 -8.03 -7.85 -16.27
C THR A 102 -9.04 -7.61 -15.16
N VAL A 103 -8.66 -7.91 -13.92
CA VAL A 103 -9.46 -7.64 -12.73
C VAL A 103 -8.83 -6.49 -11.97
N THR A 104 -9.56 -5.39 -11.80
CA THR A 104 -9.12 -4.25 -11.00
C THR A 104 -9.78 -4.29 -9.63
N ALA A 105 -8.98 -4.22 -8.58
CA ALA A 105 -9.48 -4.25 -7.21
C ALA A 105 -8.70 -3.27 -6.31
N GLU A 106 -9.41 -2.69 -5.35
CA GLU A 106 -8.82 -1.97 -4.23
C GLU A 106 -8.60 -2.94 -3.08
N LEU A 107 -7.36 -3.01 -2.59
CA LEU A 107 -6.98 -3.85 -1.47
C LEU A 107 -6.61 -3.02 -0.26
N LEU A 108 -6.91 -3.59 0.91
CA LEU A 108 -6.64 -3.02 2.21
C LEU A 108 -5.50 -3.77 2.89
N GLY A 109 -4.53 -3.04 3.40
CA GLY A 109 -3.59 -3.50 4.42
C GLY A 109 -3.94 -2.96 5.79
N VAL A 110 -3.89 -3.83 6.80
CA VAL A 110 -4.17 -3.48 8.19
C VAL A 110 -2.90 -3.63 9.03
N GLY A 111 -2.49 -2.54 9.66
CA GLY A 111 -1.35 -2.50 10.57
C GLY A 111 -1.77 -2.17 12.00
N PRO A 112 -1.06 -2.69 13.02
CA PRO A 112 -1.26 -2.24 14.39
C PRO A 112 -0.76 -0.80 14.55
N ARG A 113 -1.57 0.08 15.14
CA ARG A 113 -1.12 1.43 15.48
C ARG A 113 -0.11 1.38 16.63
N ALA A 114 0.88 2.26 16.61
CA ALA A 114 2.05 2.11 17.48
C ALA A 114 1.87 2.57 18.94
N LEU A 115 0.83 3.34 19.26
CA LEU A 115 0.65 3.97 20.59
C LEU A 115 -0.78 3.89 21.17
N LEU A 116 -1.80 3.53 20.39
CA LEU A 116 -3.20 3.42 20.84
C LEU A 116 -3.79 2.08 20.39
N THR A 117 -4.82 1.59 21.10
CA THR A 117 -5.75 0.56 20.59
C THR A 117 -6.45 1.10 19.34
N GLY A 118 -5.86 0.85 18.18
CA GLY A 118 -6.38 1.28 16.89
C GLY A 118 -5.61 0.63 15.75
N THR A 119 -6.18 0.70 14.56
CA THR A 119 -5.63 0.12 13.33
C THR A 119 -5.19 1.23 12.38
N THR A 120 -4.04 1.04 11.76
CA THR A 120 -3.59 1.83 10.62
C THR A 120 -4.06 1.11 9.36
N PHE A 121 -4.68 1.86 8.45
CA PHE A 121 -5.19 1.33 7.19
C PHE A 121 -4.38 1.92 6.04
N VAL A 122 -3.96 1.08 5.11
CA VAL A 122 -3.36 1.49 3.85
C VAL A 122 -4.18 0.86 2.74
N THR A 123 -4.63 1.66 1.77
CA THR A 123 -5.30 1.14 0.57
C THR A 123 -4.40 1.28 -0.65
N GLY A 124 -4.58 0.37 -1.61
CA GLY A 124 -3.88 0.39 -2.89
C GLY A 124 -4.75 -0.21 -4.00
N CYS A 125 -4.60 0.31 -5.21
CA CYS A 125 -5.29 -0.21 -6.40
C CYS A 125 -4.38 -1.15 -7.17
N PHE A 126 -4.91 -2.32 -7.52
CA PHE A 126 -4.17 -3.36 -8.24
C PHE A 126 -4.96 -3.84 -9.44
N ALA A 127 -4.25 -4.05 -10.55
CA ALA A 127 -4.72 -4.76 -11.72
C ALA A 127 -4.12 -6.18 -11.72
N PHE A 128 -4.99 -7.18 -11.79
CA PHE A 128 -4.65 -8.59 -11.93
C PHE A 128 -4.95 -8.99 -13.37
N GLU A 129 -3.91 -9.22 -14.16
CA GLU A 129 -4.02 -9.68 -15.54
C GLU A 129 -3.94 -11.21 -15.53
N VAL A 130 -4.97 -11.86 -16.04
CA VAL A 130 -5.12 -13.31 -16.10
C VAL A 130 -5.10 -13.72 -17.57
N ALA A 131 -4.13 -14.53 -17.97
CA ALA A 131 -4.09 -15.16 -19.28
C ALA A 131 -4.63 -16.60 -19.16
N LEU A 132 -5.76 -16.85 -19.83
CA LEU A 132 -6.46 -18.14 -19.86
C LEU A 132 -6.02 -19.01 -21.06
N ASP A 133 -4.74 -18.93 -21.43
CA ASP A 133 -4.18 -19.71 -22.53
C ASP A 133 -4.09 -21.18 -22.09
N GLY A 134 -5.13 -21.97 -22.38
CA GLY A 134 -5.32 -23.36 -21.96
C GLY A 134 -4.23 -24.37 -22.38
N LYS A 135 -3.08 -23.91 -22.90
CA LYS A 135 -1.90 -24.71 -23.23
C LYS A 135 -0.81 -24.68 -22.16
N SER A 136 -0.73 -23.62 -21.35
CA SER A 136 0.39 -23.39 -20.40
C SER A 136 -0.06 -23.27 -18.94
N GLY A 137 -1.37 -23.43 -18.68
CA GLY A 137 -1.98 -23.10 -17.40
C GLY A 137 -2.24 -21.60 -17.25
N PRO A 138 -3.10 -21.20 -16.30
CA PRO A 138 -3.42 -19.80 -16.08
C PRO A 138 -2.20 -19.03 -15.55
N ALA A 139 -1.82 -17.97 -16.25
CA ALA A 139 -0.79 -17.04 -15.78
C ALA A 139 -1.48 -15.81 -15.20
N VAL A 140 -1.17 -15.47 -13.95
CA VAL A 140 -1.70 -14.26 -13.29
C VAL A 140 -0.55 -13.31 -12.99
N THR A 141 -0.52 -12.16 -13.65
CA THR A 141 0.39 -11.04 -13.35
C THR A 141 -0.34 -9.97 -12.56
N VAL A 142 0.39 -9.31 -11.65
CA VAL A 142 -0.19 -8.26 -10.82
C VAL A 142 0.59 -6.97 -11.00
N ARG A 143 -0.13 -5.87 -11.14
CA ARG A 143 0.43 -4.53 -11.28
C ARG A 143 -0.29 -3.56 -10.34
N GLU A 144 0.49 -2.82 -9.57
CA GLU A 144 -0.03 -1.70 -8.78
C GLU A 144 -0.33 -0.51 -9.72
N LEU A 145 -1.52 0.05 -9.59
CA LEU A 145 -1.97 1.23 -10.35
C LEU A 145 -1.59 2.48 -9.56
N ALA A 146 -0.89 3.41 -10.22
CA ALA A 146 -0.52 4.68 -9.59
C ALA A 146 -1.78 5.49 -9.26
N VAL A 147 -2.03 5.70 -7.97
CA VAL A 147 -3.15 6.51 -7.49
C VAL A 147 -2.76 7.97 -7.64
N ALA A 148 -3.49 8.72 -8.48
CA ALA A 148 -3.38 10.18 -8.50
C ALA A 148 -3.95 10.72 -7.19
N THR A 149 -3.06 10.91 -6.21
CA THR A 149 -3.10 11.81 -5.04
C THR A 149 -4.45 12.37 -4.55
N GLU A 150 -5.56 11.62 -4.48
CA GLU A 150 -6.76 12.03 -3.73
C GLU A 150 -7.46 10.82 -3.07
N PRO A 151 -7.84 10.94 -1.77
CA PRO A 151 -8.44 9.85 -1.02
C PRO A 151 -9.96 9.92 -1.18
N GLN A 152 -10.50 9.27 -2.21
CA GLN A 152 -11.91 8.88 -2.19
C GLN A 152 -12.31 7.81 -3.22
N SER A 153 -11.53 7.61 -4.27
CA SER A 153 -11.84 6.59 -5.29
C SER A 153 -10.62 6.33 -6.18
N ALA A 154 -9.55 5.84 -5.58
CA ALA A 154 -8.25 5.66 -6.23
C ALA A 154 -8.30 4.81 -7.51
N CYS A 155 -9.27 3.90 -7.60
CA CYS A 155 -9.39 3.02 -8.75
C CYS A 155 -10.37 3.56 -9.82
N THR A 156 -11.04 4.70 -9.59
CA THR A 156 -11.95 5.34 -10.56
C THR A 156 -11.21 6.32 -11.48
N ALA A 157 -10.02 6.81 -11.06
CA ALA A 157 -9.16 7.70 -11.84
C ALA A 157 -8.08 6.95 -12.65
N ALA A 158 -7.89 5.65 -12.44
CA ALA A 158 -7.18 4.81 -13.38
C ALA A 158 -8.09 4.61 -14.59
N GLU A 159 -8.17 5.63 -15.46
CA GLU A 159 -8.55 5.46 -16.86
C GLU A 159 -7.74 4.27 -17.37
N VAL A 160 -8.40 3.11 -17.44
CA VAL A 160 -8.03 2.05 -18.37
C VAL A 160 -7.75 2.78 -19.68
N PRO A 161 -6.55 2.69 -20.26
CA PRO A 161 -6.30 3.28 -21.56
C PRO A 161 -7.20 2.53 -22.54
N SER A 162 -8.42 3.05 -22.73
CA SER A 162 -9.30 2.73 -23.84
C SER A 162 -8.44 2.98 -25.05
N THR A 163 -8.06 1.87 -25.67
CA THR A 163 -7.03 1.85 -26.68
C THR A 163 -7.43 2.85 -27.74
N ALA A 164 -6.61 3.87 -27.92
CA ALA A 164 -6.63 4.80 -29.04
C ALA A 164 -6.25 4.06 -30.34
N LEU A 165 -7.03 3.04 -30.67
CA LEU A 165 -6.87 2.12 -31.80
C LEU A 165 -8.21 1.92 -32.52
N GLY A 166 -9.07 2.94 -32.48
CA GLY A 166 -10.10 3.20 -33.47
C GLY A 166 -9.52 3.99 -34.64
N ARG A 167 -8.72 3.30 -35.45
CA ARG A 167 -8.22 3.65 -36.79
C ARG A 167 -9.28 4.44 -37.59
N ALA A 168 -9.22 5.77 -37.54
CA ALA A 168 -9.76 6.64 -38.58
C ALA A 168 -8.80 6.60 -39.78
N ARG A 169 -8.86 5.51 -40.54
CA ARG A 169 -8.23 5.42 -41.85
C ARG A 169 -9.12 4.59 -42.77
N ASP A 170 -9.77 5.34 -43.66
CA ASP A 170 -10.19 5.00 -45.01
C ASP A 170 -11.09 3.77 -45.21
N SER A 171 -12.30 4.02 -45.73
CA SER A 171 -12.58 3.70 -47.14
C SER A 171 -13.99 4.12 -47.56
N GLY A 172 -14.04 5.03 -48.54
CA GLY A 172 -14.84 4.86 -49.76
C GLY A 172 -16.36 4.85 -49.65
N ALA A 173 -16.99 6.00 -49.91
CA ALA A 173 -18.32 6.05 -50.51
C ALA A 173 -18.18 6.55 -51.96
N VAL A 174 -17.89 5.61 -52.86
CA VAL A 174 -18.18 5.71 -54.30
C VAL A 174 -19.38 4.80 -54.57
N SER A 175 -20.52 5.38 -54.94
CA SER A 175 -21.56 4.82 -55.83
C SER A 175 -22.68 5.87 -55.92
N ALA A 176 -22.83 6.57 -57.04
CA ALA A 176 -23.52 6.13 -58.25
C ALA A 176 -25.06 6.22 -58.16
N LEU A 177 -25.63 7.05 -59.03
CA LEU A 177 -26.99 6.95 -59.64
C LEU A 177 -27.32 5.48 -60.02
N PRO A 178 -28.59 5.04 -60.26
CA PRO A 178 -29.71 5.71 -60.97
C PRO A 178 -31.12 5.24 -60.44
N PRO A 179 -32.21 5.03 -61.23
CA PRO A 179 -32.87 5.77 -62.32
C PRO A 179 -34.37 6.12 -62.02
N ARG A 180 -34.87 7.25 -62.56
CA ARG A 180 -36.09 7.41 -63.42
C ARG A 180 -36.53 8.86 -63.46
#